data_AF-A0A5K0WRY5-F1
#
_entry.id   AF-A0A5K0WRY5-F1
#
_cell.length_a   1.000
_cell.length_b   1.000
_cell.length_c   1.000
_cell.angle_alpha   90.00
_cell.angle_beta   90.00
_cell.angle_gamma   90.00
#
_symmetry.space_group_name_H-M   'P 1'
#
loop_
_entity.id
_entity.type
_entity.pdbx_description
1 polymer ?
#
loop_
_entity_poly.entity_id
_entity_poly.type
_entity_poly.pdbx_seq_one_letter_code
_entity_poly.pdbx_strand_id
1 'polypeptide(L)' 'YYENLKNQRSLLSSDQALMNRDDTATMVQKSALFGLVWQANFADAMVRMGKIEVLTGSQGQIRKSCRVVN' A
#
# COMPACT_ATOMS: atom_id res chain seq x y z
N TYR A 1 1.51 -5.79 -11.76
CA TYR A 1 1.25 -4.35 -11.52
C TYR A 1 2.40 -3.50 -12.03
N TYR A 2 3.59 -3.50 -11.40
CA TYR A 2 4.69 -2.60 -11.78
C TYR A 2 5.21 -2.74 -13.23
N GLU A 3 5.16 -3.93 -13.83
CA GLU A 3 5.43 -4.10 -15.26
C GLU A 3 4.44 -3.35 -16.16
N ASN A 4 3.19 -3.15 -15.74
CA ASN A 4 2.23 -2.34 -16.50
C ASN A 4 2.58 -0.87 -16.44
N LEU A 5 3.04 -0.37 -15.29
CA LEU A 5 3.46 1.03 -15.12
C LEU A 5 4.65 1.38 -16.00
N LYS A 6 5.64 0.45 -16.10
CA LYS A 6 6.79 0.58 -17.02
C LYS A 6 6.36 0.68 -18.48
N ASN A 7 5.30 -0.04 -18.85
CA ASN A 7 4.81 -0.11 -20.22
C ASN A 7 3.69 0.88 -20.53
N GLN A 8 3.44 1.87 -19.66
CA GLN A 8 2.36 2.85 -19.82
C GLN A 8 0.96 2.22 -19.98
N ARG A 9 0.74 1.09 -19.31
CA ARG A 9 -0.49 0.28 -19.35
C ARG A 9 -1.27 0.29 -18.03
N SER A 10 -1.09 1.33 -17.20
CA SER A 10 -1.87 1.47 -15.97
C SER A 10 -3.25 2.08 -16.23
N LEU A 11 -4.24 1.69 -15.43
CA LEU A 11 -5.62 2.14 -15.58
C LEU A 11 -5.84 3.55 -15.01
N LEU A 12 -5.31 3.82 -13.83
CA LEU A 12 -5.52 5.08 -13.13
C LEU A 12 -4.37 6.06 -13.40
N SER A 13 -4.68 7.35 -13.47
CA SER A 13 -3.66 8.40 -13.56
C SER A 13 -2.73 8.41 -12.34
N SER A 14 -3.26 8.06 -11.15
CA SER A 14 -2.48 7.91 -9.93
C SER A 14 -1.45 6.78 -10.00
N ASP A 15 -1.75 5.71 -10.73
CA ASP A 15 -0.79 4.61 -10.94
C ASP A 15 0.34 5.06 -11.87
N GLN A 16 0.00 5.69 -12.99
CA GLN A 16 1.00 6.16 -13.95
C GLN A 16 1.89 7.26 -13.34
N ALA A 17 1.34 8.06 -12.43
CA ALA A 17 2.06 9.13 -11.75
C ALA A 17 3.25 8.62 -10.92
N LEU A 18 3.29 7.33 -10.53
CA LEU A 18 4.45 6.74 -9.87
C LEU A 18 5.72 6.74 -10.74
N MET A 19 5.57 6.93 -12.06
CA MET A 19 6.70 7.07 -12.99
C MET A 19 7.13 8.52 -13.21
N ASN A 20 6.43 9.52 -12.64
CA ASN A 20 6.68 10.94 -12.93
C ASN A 20 7.82 11.56 -12.10
N ARG A 21 8.27 10.89 -11.03
CA ARG A 21 9.40 11.31 -10.21
C ARG A 21 10.46 10.21 -10.15
N ASP A 22 11.73 10.60 -10.12
CA ASP A 22 12.86 9.67 -10.17
C ASP A 22 12.89 8.70 -8.99
N ASP A 23 12.51 9.17 -7.80
CA ASP A 23 12.46 8.37 -6.57
C ASP A 23 11.43 7.24 -6.67
N THR A 24 10.19 7.57 -7.03
CA THR A 24 9.12 6.58 -7.19
C THR A 24 9.32 5.71 -8.43
N ALA A 25 9.85 6.24 -9.53
CA ALA A 25 10.15 5.47 -10.74
C ALA A 25 11.22 4.39 -10.46
N THR A 26 12.26 4.73 -9.68
CA THR A 26 13.28 3.77 -9.23
C THR A 26 12.65 2.65 -8.39
N MET A 27 11.72 2.98 -7.50
CA MET A 27 10.98 1.97 -6.72
C MET A 27 10.11 1.08 -7.60
N VAL A 28 9.45 1.63 -8.63
CA VAL A 28 8.67 0.86 -9.62
C VAL A 28 9.58 -0.13 -10.36
N GLN A 29 10.74 0.31 -10.85
CA GLN A 29 11.70 -0.55 -11.55
C GLN A 29 12.19 -1.70 -10.65
N LYS A 30 12.59 -1.38 -9.41
CA LYS A 30 13.05 -2.38 -8.43
C LYS A 30 11.95 -3.39 -8.09
N SER A 31 10.72 -2.92 -7.90
CA SER A 31 9.58 -3.77 -7.57
C SER A 31 9.14 -4.67 -8.73
N ALA A 32 9.32 -4.19 -9.97
CA ALA A 32 9.06 -4.99 -11.17
C ALA A 32 10.12 -6.07 -11.37
N LEU A 33 11.39 -5.76 -11.11
CA LEU A 33 12.52 -6.67 -11.29
C LEU A 33 12.67 -7.70 -10.16
N PHE A 34 12.42 -7.30 -8.92
CA PHE A 34 12.67 -8.11 -7.72
C PHE A 34 11.38 -8.35 -6.92
N GLY A 35 10.63 -9.38 -7.30
CA GLY A 35 9.35 -9.73 -6.66
C GLY A 35 9.45 -9.95 -5.14
N LEU A 36 10.49 -10.64 -4.66
CA LEU A 36 10.70 -10.87 -3.22
C LEU A 36 10.92 -9.57 -2.42
N VAL A 37 11.65 -8.61 -3.00
CA VAL A 37 11.88 -7.31 -2.37
C VAL A 37 10.59 -6.52 -2.30
N TRP A 38 9.79 -6.53 -3.37
CA TRP A 38 8.46 -5.92 -3.33
C TRP A 38 7.57 -6.56 -2.26
N GLN A 39 7.53 -7.90 -2.18
CA GLN A 39 6.71 -8.62 -1.19
C GLN A 39 7.09 -8.25 0.25
N ALA A 40 8.38 -8.22 0.57
CA ALA A 40 8.86 -7.83 1.89
C ALA A 40 8.48 -6.39 2.24
N ASN A 41 8.73 -5.44 1.32
CA ASN A 41 8.37 -4.03 1.52
C ASN A 41 6.86 -3.84 1.65
N PHE A 42 6.06 -4.59 0.89
CA PHE A 42 4.61 -4.53 0.97
C PHE A 42 4.10 -5.05 2.32
N ALA A 43 4.64 -6.17 2.82
CA ALA A 43 4.31 -6.69 4.14
C ALA A 43 4.60 -5.66 5.25
N ASP A 44 5.79 -5.05 5.22
CA ASP A 44 6.18 -4.01 6.18
C ASP A 44 5.27 -2.77 6.09
N ALA A 45 4.94 -2.33 4.86
CA ALA A 45 4.05 -1.21 4.64
C ALA A 45 2.65 -1.46 5.20
N MET A 46 2.11 -2.67 5.02
CA MET A 46 0.79 -3.05 5.54
C MET A 46 0.77 -3.12 7.07
N VAL A 47 1.84 -3.61 7.70
CA VAL A 47 1.97 -3.60 9.17
C VAL A 47 2.04 -2.18 9.71
N ARG A 48 2.74 -1.26 9.02
CA ARG A 48 2.78 0.16 9.40
C ARG A 48 1.41 0.83 9.22
N MET A 49 0.75 0.58 8.09
CA MET A 49 -0.58 1.12 7.80
C MET A 49 -1.61 0.67 8.83
N GLY A 50 -1.57 -0.60 9.26
CA GLY A 50 -2.49 -1.14 10.27
C GLY A 50 -2.31 -0.57 11.68
N LYS A 51 -1.31 0.29 11.90
CA LYS A 51 -1.05 0.97 13.18
C LYS A 51 -1.45 2.45 13.18
N ILE A 52 -1.96 2.96 12.06
CA ILE A 52 -2.42 4.36 11.96
C ILE A 52 -3.64 4.54 12.87
N GLU A 53 -3.53 5.44 13.85
CA GLU A 53 -4.64 5.96 14.66
C GLU A 53 -5.53 4.89 15.31
N VAL A 54 -4.93 3.78 15.73
CA VAL A 54 -5.66 2.67 16.37
C VAL A 54 -6.13 3.02 17.79
N LEU A 55 -7.33 2.58 18.16
CA LEU A 55 -7.84 2.64 19.53
C LEU A 55 -7.25 1.48 20.35
N THR A 56 -6.68 1.78 21.51
CA THR A 56 -5.98 0.79 22.36
C THR A 56 -6.42 0.87 23.83
N GLY A 57 -6.08 -0.15 24.61
CA GLY A 57 -6.46 -0.22 26.02
C GLY A 57 -7.99 -0.24 26.18
N SER A 58 -8.52 0.73 26.92
CA SER A 58 -9.96 0.92 27.13
C SER A 58 -10.62 1.90 26.14
N GLN A 59 -9.89 2.39 25.14
CA GLN A 59 -10.44 3.30 24.13
C GLN A 59 -11.37 2.55 23.17
N GLY A 60 -12.53 3.14 22.86
CA GLY A 60 -13.50 2.56 21.93
C GLY A 60 -14.36 1.46 22.56
N GLN A 61 -14.69 0.43 21.78
CA GLN A 61 -15.53 -0.70 22.21
C GLN A 61 -15.32 -1.93 21.31
N ILE A 62 -15.53 -3.12 21.86
CA ILE A 62 -15.65 -4.34 21.07
C ILE A 62 -17.10 -4.45 20.58
N ARG A 63 -17.32 -4.19 19.28
CA ARG A 63 -18.66 -4.22 18.68
C ARG A 63 -19.20 -5.63 18.60
N LYS A 64 -20.48 -5.82 18.95
CA LYS A 64 -21.23 -7.07 18.74
C LYS A 64 -21.64 -7.25 17.28
N SER A 65 -21.84 -6.12 16.58
CA SER A 65 -22.08 -6.07 15.14
C SER A 65 -21.28 -4.90 14.57
N CYS A 66 -20.44 -5.14 13.56
CA CYS A 66 -19.58 -4.10 12.98
C CYS A 66 -20.39 -2.93 12.39
N ARG A 67 -21.66 -3.15 12.04
CA ARG A 67 -22.55 -2.19 11.37
C ARG A 67 -23.19 -1.16 12.30
N VAL A 68 -23.16 -1.38 13.62
CA VAL A 68 -23.86 -0.53 14.59
C VAL A 68 -22.98 -0.30 15.82
N VAL A 69 -23.11 0.87 16.44
CA VAL A 69 -22.51 1.18 17.75
C VAL A 69 -23.28 0.38 18.80
N ASN A 70 -22.61 -0.28 19.75
CA ASN A 70 -23.34 -1.03 20.79
C ASN A 70 -24.20 -0.11 21.66
#